data_AF-A0A9W8FA16-F1
#
_entry.id   AF-A0A9W8FA16-F1
#
_cell.length_a   1.000
_cell.length_b   1.000
_cell.length_c   1.000
_cell.angle_alpha   90.00
_cell.angle_beta   90.00
_cell.angle_gamma   90.00
#
_symmetry.space_group_name_H-M   'P 1'
#
loop_
_entity.id
_entity.type
_entity.pdbx_description
1 polymer ?
#
loop_
_entity_poly.entity_id
_entity_poly.type
_entity_poly.pdbx_seq_one_letter_code
_entity_poly.pdbx_strand_id
1 'polypeptide(L)'
;MLGISALIGLIVTILYIPLSKSLFTRYRKLKKQQSVASDRRIATITELLQGIKAVKLFGWESRFLEKVDERREHQLDYSWKVFLWSTGINAIAFLNPIITLATMFTSYVVVFGNTLNAEVAFTSIAIFQLVRTAILRLPIHINKGISGYVALQRIDLYLKQPQVQGLEERTPSQEFTDKLGFDCADLEWNSSETTKDTANIDSNIPKSTNPTLGSSQTTENTPLLAEISQTQTTLSVRSSATHITDQEHIARFSLKDVDVRFPLGGLSIVAGPTGSGKSSLLSALVGEMTLVRGRVLLPTIDS
;
A
#
# COMPACT_ATOMS: atom_id res chain seq x y z
N MET A 1 50.55 13.07 5.42
CA MET A 1 49.24 12.94 6.11
C MET A 1 48.70 11.53 5.88
N LEU A 2 49.03 10.61 6.80
CA LEU A 2 48.64 9.18 6.91
C LEU A 2 48.93 8.19 5.77
N GLY A 3 48.92 8.59 4.49
CA GLY A 3 49.22 7.70 3.37
C GLY A 3 48.44 6.37 3.41
N ILE A 4 49.15 5.25 3.25
CA ILE A 4 48.58 3.89 3.20
C ILE A 4 47.84 3.51 4.51
N SER A 5 48.19 4.11 5.65
CA SER A 5 47.51 3.84 6.93
C SER A 5 46.02 4.24 6.91
N ALA A 6 45.65 5.23 6.10
CA ALA A 6 44.25 5.62 5.93
C ALA A 6 43.42 4.56 5.18
N LEU A 7 44.04 3.84 4.24
CA LEU A 7 43.38 2.73 3.52
C LEU A 7 43.07 1.57 4.48
N ILE A 8 43.92 1.33 5.46
CA ILE A 8 43.71 0.28 6.47
C ILE A 8 42.46 0.60 7.31
N GLY A 9 42.30 1.84 7.76
CA GLY A 9 41.07 2.28 8.44
C GLY A 9 39.82 2.15 7.55
N LEU A 10 39.96 2.41 6.26
CA LEU A 10 38.86 2.25 5.30
C LEU A 10 38.48 0.77 5.10
N ILE A 11 39.46 -0.13 5.01
CA ILE A 11 39.24 -1.58 4.94
C ILE A 11 38.51 -2.09 6.20
N VAL A 12 38.94 -1.65 7.39
CA VAL A 12 38.25 -1.99 8.66
C VAL A 12 36.80 -1.50 8.64
N THR A 13 36.55 -0.31 8.10
CA THR A 13 35.19 0.23 7.96
C THR A 13 34.35 -0.60 6.99
N ILE A 14 34.92 -1.07 5.86
CA ILE A 14 34.23 -1.93 4.91
C ILE A 14 33.89 -3.28 5.56
N LEU A 15 34.82 -3.87 6.31
CA LEU A 15 34.61 -5.14 7.02
C LEU A 15 33.51 -5.05 8.09
N TYR A 16 33.25 -3.85 8.62
CA TYR A 16 32.14 -3.61 9.55
C TYR A 16 30.76 -3.71 8.88
N ILE A 17 30.64 -3.41 7.58
CA ILE A 17 29.37 -3.43 6.84
C ILE A 17 28.66 -4.79 6.90
N PRO A 18 29.30 -5.95 6.59
CA PRO A 18 28.64 -7.25 6.68
C PRO A 18 28.23 -7.62 8.10
N LEU A 19 29.04 -7.27 9.10
CA LEU A 19 28.71 -7.49 10.52
C LEU A 19 27.45 -6.71 10.91
N SER A 20 27.40 -5.43 10.57
CA SER A 20 26.23 -4.57 10.80
C SER A 20 25.00 -5.06 10.04
N LYS A 21 25.16 -5.55 8.81
CA LYS A 21 24.05 -6.10 8.00
C LYS A 21 23.38 -7.27 8.71
N SER A 22 24.16 -8.22 9.23
CA SER A 22 23.63 -9.39 9.95
C SER A 22 22.79 -8.97 11.17
N LEU A 23 23.31 -8.09 12.03
CA LEU A 23 22.59 -7.57 13.19
C LEU A 23 21.30 -6.84 12.78
N PHE A 24 21.38 -6.01 11.73
CA PHE A 24 20.23 -5.25 11.24
C PHE A 24 19.13 -6.15 10.65
N THR A 25 19.47 -7.30 10.05
CA THR A 25 18.45 -8.24 9.57
C THR A 25 17.64 -8.87 10.70
N ARG A 26 18.27 -9.20 11.83
CA ARG A 26 17.56 -9.70 13.03
C ARG A 26 16.67 -8.61 13.64
N TYR A 27 17.21 -7.41 13.80
CA TYR A 27 16.45 -6.24 14.25
C TYR A 27 15.23 -5.97 13.36
N ARG A 28 15.38 -6.01 12.03
CA ARG A 28 14.27 -5.84 11.08
C ARG A 28 13.17 -6.89 11.26
N LYS A 29 13.52 -8.16 11.49
CA LYS A 29 12.52 -9.23 11.74
C LYS A 29 11.72 -8.95 13.02
N LEU A 30 12.40 -8.60 14.11
CA LEU A 30 11.74 -8.27 15.39
C LEU A 30 10.87 -7.01 15.27
N LYS A 31 11.35 -5.97 14.58
CA LYS A 31 10.58 -4.75 14.34
C LYS A 31 9.32 -5.01 13.52
N LYS A 32 9.39 -5.92 12.53
CA LYS A 32 8.22 -6.36 11.76
C LYS A 32 7.20 -7.06 12.68
N GLN A 33 7.65 -7.95 13.56
CA GLN A 33 6.77 -8.63 14.52
C GLN A 33 6.12 -7.64 15.51
N GLN A 34 6.87 -6.66 16.00
CA GLN A 34 6.35 -5.57 16.83
C GLN A 34 5.23 -4.79 16.10
N SER A 35 5.43 -4.48 14.81
CA SER A 35 4.41 -3.79 14.00
C SER A 35 3.13 -4.63 13.90
N VAL A 36 3.24 -5.91 13.53
CA VAL A 36 2.08 -6.80 13.41
C VAL A 36 1.33 -6.94 14.74
N ALA A 37 2.05 -7.04 15.87
CA ALA A 37 1.42 -7.07 17.19
C ALA A 37 0.68 -5.75 17.51
N SER A 38 1.27 -4.60 17.14
CA SER A 38 0.63 -3.29 17.27
C SER A 38 -0.64 -3.18 16.44
N ASP A 39 -0.61 -3.63 15.19
CA ASP A 39 -1.75 -3.58 14.27
C ASP A 39 -2.92 -4.43 14.79
N ARG A 40 -2.64 -5.64 15.31
CA ARG A 40 -3.65 -6.50 15.94
C ARG A 40 -4.29 -5.84 17.16
N ARG A 41 -3.49 -5.19 18.02
CA ARG A 41 -4.01 -4.46 19.19
C ARG A 41 -4.93 -3.32 18.75
N ILE A 42 -4.49 -2.53 17.75
CA ILE A 42 -5.29 -1.42 17.21
C ILE A 42 -6.60 -1.95 16.62
N ALA A 43 -6.58 -3.06 15.88
CA ALA A 43 -7.78 -3.70 15.35
C ALA A 43 -8.78 -4.09 16.45
N THR A 44 -8.32 -4.71 17.53
CA THR A 44 -9.18 -5.06 18.68
C THR A 44 -9.76 -3.81 19.37
N ILE A 45 -8.96 -2.74 19.49
CA ILE A 45 -9.46 -1.47 20.04
C ILE A 45 -10.51 -0.86 19.11
N THR A 46 -10.32 -0.91 17.79
CA THR A 46 -11.33 -0.41 16.84
C THR A 46 -12.62 -1.23 16.86
N GLU A 47 -12.55 -2.57 16.99
CA GLU A 47 -13.72 -3.43 17.20
C GLU A 47 -14.50 -3.02 18.45
N LEU A 48 -13.80 -2.79 19.56
CA LEU A 48 -14.39 -2.32 20.81
C LEU A 48 -15.08 -0.96 20.65
N LEU A 49 -14.43 0.00 19.98
CA LEU A 49 -14.97 1.34 19.79
C LEU A 49 -16.20 1.35 18.88
N GLN A 50 -16.20 0.56 17.80
CA GLN A 50 -17.36 0.40 16.93
C GLN A 50 -18.55 -0.24 17.66
N GLY A 51 -18.29 -1.19 18.56
CA GLY A 51 -19.28 -1.90 19.36
C GLY A 51 -19.62 -1.29 20.72
N ILE A 52 -19.14 -0.07 21.04
CA ILE A 52 -19.09 0.43 22.43
C ILE A 52 -20.45 0.44 23.14
N LYS A 53 -21.54 0.74 22.42
CA LYS A 53 -22.90 0.77 22.99
C LYS A 53 -23.32 -0.63 23.45
N ALA A 54 -23.08 -1.66 22.65
CA ALA A 54 -23.42 -3.04 22.99
C ALA A 54 -22.55 -3.54 24.15
N VAL A 55 -21.25 -3.27 24.12
CA VAL A 55 -20.32 -3.67 25.18
C VAL A 55 -20.74 -3.11 26.54
N LYS A 56 -21.16 -1.84 26.59
CA LYS A 56 -21.70 -1.21 27.80
C LYS A 56 -23.04 -1.80 28.24
N LEU A 57 -23.95 -2.02 27.29
CA LEU A 57 -25.28 -2.56 27.58
C LEU A 57 -25.22 -3.97 28.21
N PHE A 58 -24.28 -4.81 27.75
CA PHE A 58 -24.09 -6.17 28.24
C PHE A 58 -23.08 -6.30 29.39
N GLY A 59 -22.43 -5.21 29.82
CA GLY A 59 -21.42 -5.24 30.87
C GLY A 59 -20.14 -6.02 30.51
N TRP A 60 -19.78 -6.07 29.22
CA TRP A 60 -18.64 -6.85 28.72
C TRP A 60 -17.28 -6.12 28.78
N GLU A 61 -17.22 -4.95 29.41
CA GLU A 61 -16.02 -4.09 29.45
C GLU A 61 -14.78 -4.86 29.95
N SER A 62 -14.88 -5.59 31.07
CA SER A 62 -13.76 -6.33 31.64
C SER A 62 -13.19 -7.39 30.71
N ARG A 63 -14.05 -8.09 29.93
CA ARG A 63 -13.61 -9.12 28.98
C ARG A 63 -12.88 -8.52 27.79
N PHE A 64 -13.31 -7.35 27.33
CA PHE A 64 -12.58 -6.62 26.29
C PHE A 64 -11.27 -6.03 26.79
N LEU A 65 -11.22 -5.53 28.03
CA LEU A 65 -9.99 -5.04 28.65
C LEU A 65 -8.95 -6.15 28.79
N GLU A 66 -9.35 -7.31 29.32
CA GLU A 66 -8.48 -8.48 29.43
C GLU A 66 -7.93 -8.92 28.06
N LYS A 67 -8.79 -8.97 27.04
CA LYS A 67 -8.38 -9.27 25.65
C LYS A 67 -7.37 -8.24 25.11
N VAL A 68 -7.49 -6.96 25.44
CA VAL A 68 -6.55 -5.91 25.02
C VAL A 68 -5.23 -6.01 25.79
N ASP A 69 -5.28 -6.33 27.08
CA ASP A 69 -4.09 -6.45 27.93
C ASP A 69 -3.23 -7.65 27.55
N GLU A 70 -3.83 -8.82 27.25
CA GLU A 70 -3.12 -9.99 26.73
C GLU A 70 -2.36 -9.65 25.42
N ARG A 71 -3.01 -8.90 24.51
CA ARG A 71 -2.37 -8.43 23.27
C ARG A 71 -1.24 -7.44 23.53
N ARG A 72 -1.40 -6.60 24.55
CA ARG A 72 -0.40 -5.61 24.96
C ARG A 72 0.83 -6.29 25.55
N GLU A 73 0.69 -7.35 26.33
CA GLU A 73 1.82 -8.08 26.90
C GLU A 73 2.73 -8.64 25.81
N HIS A 74 2.15 -9.32 24.81
CA HIS A 74 2.90 -9.78 23.65
C HIS A 74 3.58 -8.64 22.87
N GLN A 75 2.92 -7.47 22.78
CA GLN A 75 3.52 -6.30 22.14
C GLN A 75 4.71 -5.75 22.95
N LEU A 76 4.60 -5.70 24.28
CA LEU A 76 5.65 -5.23 25.17
C LEU A 76 6.88 -6.13 25.11
N ASP A 77 6.70 -7.44 25.02
CA ASP A 77 7.77 -8.42 24.80
C ASP A 77 8.57 -8.13 23.53
N TYR A 78 7.88 -7.90 22.40
CA TYR A 78 8.55 -7.50 21.17
C TYR A 78 9.20 -6.13 21.29
N SER A 79 8.56 -5.20 21.98
CA SER A 79 9.09 -3.86 22.21
C SER A 79 10.40 -3.90 23.01
N TRP A 80 10.47 -4.71 24.06
CA TRP A 80 11.68 -4.91 24.85
C TRP A 80 12.81 -5.53 24.03
N LYS A 81 12.51 -6.58 23.26
CA LYS A 81 13.48 -7.21 22.33
C LYS A 81 14.00 -6.19 21.31
N VAL A 82 13.10 -5.41 20.68
CA VAL A 82 13.47 -4.37 19.71
C VAL A 82 14.32 -3.29 20.37
N PHE A 83 13.98 -2.86 21.59
CA PHE A 83 14.74 -1.85 22.34
C PHE A 83 16.16 -2.34 22.66
N LEU A 84 16.31 -3.57 23.15
CA LEU A 84 17.61 -4.16 23.48
C LEU A 84 18.49 -4.29 22.22
N TRP A 85 17.93 -4.80 21.13
CA TRP A 85 18.63 -4.90 19.85
C TRP A 85 18.99 -3.52 19.26
N SER A 86 18.08 -2.56 19.35
CA SER A 86 18.32 -1.18 18.89
C SER A 86 19.47 -0.54 19.68
N THR A 87 19.46 -0.70 21.00
CA THR A 87 20.51 -0.16 21.88
C THR A 87 21.85 -0.81 21.58
N GLY A 88 21.90 -2.14 21.43
CA GLY A 88 23.10 -2.86 21.06
C GLY A 88 23.66 -2.42 19.70
N ILE A 89 22.82 -2.28 18.67
CA ILE A 89 23.25 -1.80 17.35
C ILE A 89 23.81 -0.38 17.43
N ASN A 90 23.17 0.52 18.17
CA ASN A 90 23.66 1.89 18.36
C ASN A 90 25.00 1.91 19.11
N ALA A 91 25.17 1.08 20.14
CA ALA A 91 26.44 0.98 20.87
C ALA A 91 27.58 0.49 19.97
N ILE A 92 27.36 -0.55 19.16
CA ILE A 92 28.36 -1.05 18.20
C ILE A 92 28.67 0.03 17.14
N ALA A 93 27.64 0.75 16.66
CA ALA A 93 27.84 1.84 15.71
C ALA A 93 28.66 3.00 16.30
N PHE A 94 28.53 3.27 17.59
CA PHE A 94 29.33 4.26 18.31
C PHE A 94 30.79 3.83 18.49
N LEU A 95 31.03 2.53 18.74
CA LEU A 95 32.39 1.97 18.88
C LEU A 95 33.14 1.87 17.55
N ASN A 96 32.44 1.68 16.44
CA ASN A 96 33.02 1.55 15.11
C ASN A 96 34.06 2.65 14.74
N PRO A 97 33.75 3.96 14.81
CA PRO A 97 34.74 5.01 14.51
C PRO A 97 35.95 4.99 15.46
N ILE A 98 35.74 4.64 16.74
CA ILE A 98 36.82 4.56 17.73
C ILE A 98 37.79 3.44 17.36
N ILE A 99 37.27 2.24 17.06
CA ILE A 99 38.06 1.09 16.63
C ILE A 99 38.82 1.42 15.34
N THR A 100 38.13 2.03 14.37
CA THR A 100 38.74 2.38 13.08
C THR A 100 39.91 3.35 13.24
N LEU A 101 39.73 4.41 14.04
CA LEU A 101 40.78 5.39 14.32
C LEU A 101 41.95 4.77 15.09
N ALA A 102 41.66 3.92 16.08
CA ALA A 102 42.69 3.20 16.82
C ALA A 102 43.53 2.32 15.88
N THR A 103 42.89 1.51 15.01
CA THR A 103 43.62 0.66 14.05
C THR A 103 44.45 1.48 13.06
N MET A 104 43.90 2.60 12.58
CA MET A 104 44.59 3.52 11.66
C MET A 104 45.86 4.10 12.28
N PHE A 105 45.78 4.62 13.52
CA PHE A 105 46.95 5.20 14.20
C PHE A 105 47.95 4.16 14.67
N THR A 106 47.49 3.01 15.18
CA THR A 106 48.37 1.89 15.51
C THR A 106 49.14 1.44 14.28
N SER A 107 48.50 1.34 13.11
CA SER A 107 49.21 1.02 11.88
C SER A 107 50.22 2.11 11.49
N TYR A 108 49.85 3.39 11.58
CA TYR A 108 50.73 4.51 11.25
C TYR A 108 52.04 4.54 12.07
N VAL A 109 51.94 4.24 13.37
CA VAL A 109 53.10 4.26 14.28
C VAL A 109 53.89 2.95 14.21
N VAL A 110 53.21 1.80 14.29
CA VAL A 110 53.88 0.49 14.44
C VAL A 110 54.38 -0.04 13.09
N VAL A 111 53.59 0.09 12.02
CA VAL A 111 53.91 -0.51 10.71
C VAL A 111 54.81 0.42 9.90
N PHE A 112 54.54 1.73 9.93
CA PHE A 112 55.26 2.71 9.12
C PHE A 112 56.35 3.47 9.89
N GLY A 113 56.47 3.26 11.21
CA GLY A 113 57.53 3.86 12.03
C GLY A 113 57.48 5.39 12.12
N ASN A 114 56.36 6.00 11.76
CA ASN A 114 56.23 7.46 11.76
C ASN A 114 55.96 8.00 13.17
N THR A 115 56.42 9.21 13.46
CA THR A 115 56.12 9.89 14.72
C THR A 115 54.74 10.53 14.68
N LEU A 116 53.91 10.22 15.68
CA LEU A 116 52.56 10.77 15.78
C LEU A 116 52.62 12.17 16.42
N ASN A 117 52.78 13.21 15.60
CA ASN A 117 52.68 14.58 16.08
C ASN A 117 51.20 14.97 16.28
N ALA A 118 50.90 15.78 17.30
CA ALA A 118 49.55 16.21 17.64
C ALA A 118 48.86 16.92 16.46
N GLU A 119 49.59 17.77 15.74
CA GLU A 119 49.11 18.46 14.53
C GLU A 119 48.59 17.46 13.48
N VAL A 120 49.38 16.43 13.18
CA VAL A 120 49.05 15.39 12.21
C VAL A 120 47.86 14.56 12.72
N ALA A 121 47.81 14.22 14.00
CA ALA A 121 46.74 13.39 14.57
C ALA A 121 45.38 14.10 14.52
N PHE A 122 45.28 15.36 14.98
CA PHE A 122 44.00 16.08 15.02
C PHE A 122 43.44 16.39 13.62
N THR A 123 44.29 16.87 12.71
CA THR A 123 43.88 17.12 11.31
C THR A 123 43.44 15.83 10.63
N SER A 124 44.14 14.72 10.86
CA SER A 124 43.81 13.40 10.35
C SER A 124 42.46 12.88 10.85
N ILE A 125 42.15 13.00 12.15
CA ILE A 125 40.85 12.58 12.72
C ILE A 125 39.72 13.35 12.05
N ALA A 126 39.86 14.68 11.95
CA ALA A 126 38.82 15.55 11.39
C ALA A 126 38.52 15.20 9.92
N ILE A 127 39.56 15.08 9.09
CA ILE A 127 39.40 14.74 7.67
C ILE A 127 38.82 13.33 7.52
N PHE A 128 39.30 12.36 8.30
CA PHE A 128 38.80 10.98 8.23
C PHE A 128 37.31 10.89 8.60
N GLN A 129 36.87 11.59 9.66
CA GLN A 129 35.46 11.63 10.04
C GLN A 129 34.59 12.29 8.95
N LEU A 130 35.07 13.37 8.34
CA LEU A 130 34.35 14.05 7.26
C LEU A 130 34.18 13.14 6.03
N VAL A 131 35.27 12.54 5.54
CA VAL A 131 35.24 11.64 4.38
C VAL A 131 34.37 10.41 4.65
N ARG A 132 34.50 9.81 5.83
CA ARG A 132 33.73 8.63 6.22
C ARG A 132 32.22 8.91 6.26
N THR A 133 31.80 10.02 6.86
CA THR A 133 30.37 10.36 6.94
C THR A 133 29.78 10.61 5.55
N ALA A 134 30.53 11.23 4.64
CA ALA A 134 30.12 11.38 3.25
C ALA A 134 29.94 10.03 2.55
N ILE A 135 30.94 9.13 2.64
CA ILE A 135 30.91 7.80 2.01
C ILE A 135 29.73 6.96 2.52
N LEU A 136 29.47 6.96 3.84
CA LEU A 136 28.40 6.15 4.42
C LEU A 136 26.99 6.73 4.18
N ARG A 137 26.86 8.05 4.00
CA ARG A 137 25.56 8.69 3.71
C ARG A 137 25.18 8.60 2.23
N LEU A 138 26.16 8.58 1.31
CA LEU A 138 25.92 8.60 -0.13
C LEU A 138 24.95 7.50 -0.60
N PRO A 139 25.08 6.21 -0.21
CA PRO A 139 24.12 5.18 -0.59
C PRO A 139 22.69 5.44 -0.10
N ILE A 140 22.54 6.05 1.09
CA ILE A 140 21.22 6.38 1.65
C ILE A 140 20.53 7.44 0.78
N HIS A 141 21.29 8.45 0.34
CA HIS A 141 20.76 9.50 -0.55
C HIS A 141 20.41 8.95 -1.94
N ILE A 142 21.21 8.04 -2.50
CA ILE A 142 20.86 7.34 -3.74
C ILE A 142 19.53 6.58 -3.58
N ASN A 143 19.37 5.79 -2.51
CA ASN A 143 18.15 5.04 -2.28
C ASN A 143 16.91 5.95 -2.11
N LYS A 144 17.08 7.12 -1.48
CA LYS A 144 16.03 8.14 -1.38
C LYS A 144 15.67 8.73 -2.75
N GLY A 145 16.67 8.99 -3.60
CA GLY A 145 16.46 9.44 -4.97
C GLY A 145 15.68 8.43 -5.80
N ILE A 146 16.07 7.14 -5.77
CA ILE A 146 15.36 6.06 -6.46
C ILE A 146 13.91 5.97 -5.96
N SER A 147 13.69 6.02 -4.65
CA SER A 147 12.35 5.96 -4.08
C SER A 147 11.50 7.18 -4.49
N GLY A 148 12.11 8.37 -4.56
CA GLY A 148 11.46 9.57 -5.07
C GLY A 148 11.07 9.46 -6.53
N TYR A 149 11.93 8.90 -7.37
CA TYR A 149 11.64 8.66 -8.79
C TYR A 149 10.43 7.72 -8.99
N VAL A 150 10.39 6.61 -8.25
CA VAL A 150 9.23 5.68 -8.29
C VAL A 150 7.95 6.36 -7.80
N ALA A 151 8.03 7.25 -6.80
CA ALA A 151 6.88 8.01 -6.35
C ALA A 151 6.37 8.99 -7.44
N LEU A 152 7.28 9.67 -8.14
CA LEU A 152 6.92 10.53 -9.28
C LEU A 152 6.26 9.72 -10.40
N GLN A 153 6.75 8.53 -10.70
CA GLN A 153 6.13 7.63 -11.70
C GLN A 153 4.69 7.27 -11.31
N ARG A 154 4.42 7.05 -10.02
CA ARG A 154 3.05 6.78 -9.54
C ARG A 154 2.14 8.00 -9.68
N ILE A 155 2.68 9.20 -9.44
CA ILE A 155 1.95 10.45 -9.63
C ILE A 155 1.62 10.64 -11.12
N ASP A 156 2.60 10.40 -12.02
CA ASP A 156 2.39 10.46 -13.47
C ASP A 156 1.30 9.48 -13.93
N LEU A 157 1.34 8.23 -13.42
CA LEU A 157 0.30 7.24 -13.70
C LEU A 157 -1.08 7.72 -13.22
N TYR A 158 -1.17 8.25 -12.01
CA TYR A 158 -2.43 8.75 -11.44
C TYR A 158 -3.00 9.92 -12.25
N LEU A 159 -2.15 10.88 -12.63
CA LEU A 159 -2.56 12.04 -13.43
C LEU A 159 -3.02 11.66 -14.84
N LYS A 160 -2.57 10.52 -15.37
CA LYS A 160 -2.98 9.98 -16.68
C LYS A 160 -4.21 9.08 -16.61
N GLN A 161 -4.75 8.78 -15.42
CA GLN A 161 -5.96 7.97 -15.32
C GLN A 161 -7.12 8.65 -16.05
N PRO A 162 -7.98 7.89 -16.74
CA PRO A 162 -9.12 8.45 -17.43
C PRO A 162 -10.03 9.16 -16.42
N GLN A 163 -10.31 10.44 -16.68
CA GLN A 163 -11.27 11.20 -15.89
C GLN A 163 -12.68 10.69 -16.21
N VAL A 164 -13.57 10.77 -15.23
CA VAL A 164 -15.00 10.49 -15.46
C VAL A 164 -15.52 11.49 -16.49
N GLN A 165 -16.30 11.01 -17.46
CA GLN A 165 -16.91 11.86 -18.49
C GLN A 165 -17.59 13.08 -17.86
N GLY A 166 -17.19 14.28 -18.29
CA GLY A 166 -17.80 15.52 -17.83
C GLY A 166 -19.26 15.63 -18.26
N LEU A 167 -20.06 16.44 -17.55
CA LEU A 167 -21.47 16.64 -17.89
C LEU A 167 -21.68 17.09 -19.34
N GLU A 168 -20.78 17.93 -19.87
CA GLU A 168 -20.86 18.44 -21.25
C GLU A 168 -20.71 17.35 -22.31
N GLU A 169 -19.92 16.32 -22.04
CA GLU A 169 -19.71 15.18 -22.96
C GLU A 169 -20.90 14.21 -22.95
N ARG A 170 -21.65 14.17 -21.84
CA ARG A 170 -22.87 13.35 -21.67
C ARG A 170 -24.10 13.96 -22.35
N THR A 171 -24.01 15.22 -22.77
CA THR A 171 -25.10 15.95 -23.43
C THR A 171 -24.63 16.49 -24.79
N PRO A 172 -24.52 15.63 -25.83
CA PRO A 172 -23.95 15.99 -27.13
C PRO A 172 -24.74 17.03 -27.93
N SER A 173 -25.92 17.43 -27.45
CA SER A 173 -26.73 18.53 -27.97
C SER A 173 -26.90 19.55 -26.86
N GLN A 174 -26.58 20.82 -27.09
CA GLN A 174 -26.87 21.97 -26.21
C GLN A 174 -28.38 22.17 -25.87
N GLU A 175 -29.23 21.16 -26.10
CA GLU A 175 -30.60 21.06 -25.60
C GLU A 175 -30.60 20.60 -24.14
N PHE A 176 -30.06 21.48 -23.32
CA PHE A 176 -30.52 21.64 -21.97
C PHE A 176 -32.05 21.71 -21.96
N THR A 177 -32.69 20.70 -21.38
CA THR A 177 -34.16 20.58 -21.34
C THR A 177 -34.61 20.68 -19.89
N ASP A 178 -35.84 21.16 -19.65
CA ASP A 178 -36.48 21.11 -18.32
C ASP A 178 -36.86 19.66 -17.89
N LYS A 179 -36.03 18.68 -18.25
CA LYS A 179 -36.29 17.26 -18.06
C LYS A 179 -35.07 16.60 -17.44
N LEU A 180 -35.34 15.73 -16.46
CA LEU A 180 -34.33 14.92 -15.77
C LEU A 180 -34.58 13.45 -16.13
N GLY A 181 -33.57 12.71 -16.60
CA GLY A 181 -33.76 11.30 -16.96
C GLY A 181 -32.77 10.74 -17.97
N PHE A 182 -33.15 9.63 -18.58
CA PHE A 182 -32.39 8.89 -19.58
C PHE A 182 -33.31 8.53 -20.75
N ASP A 183 -32.81 8.66 -21.98
CA ASP A 183 -33.48 8.14 -23.19
C ASP A 183 -32.60 7.03 -23.80
N CYS A 184 -33.08 5.78 -23.76
CA CYS A 184 -32.41 4.57 -24.26
C CYS A 184 -30.92 4.49 -23.89
N ALA A 185 -30.60 4.73 -22.61
CA ALA A 185 -29.23 4.83 -22.14
C ALA A 185 -28.65 3.48 -21.71
N ASP A 186 -27.45 3.17 -22.24
CA ASP A 186 -26.59 2.10 -21.75
C ASP A 186 -25.50 2.71 -20.88
N LEU A 187 -25.48 2.34 -19.59
CA LEU A 187 -24.59 2.89 -18.57
C LEU A 187 -23.76 1.78 -17.96
N GLU A 188 -22.45 2.02 -17.81
CA GLU A 188 -21.51 1.05 -17.30
C GLU A 188 -20.68 1.65 -16.16
N TRP A 189 -20.39 0.84 -15.13
CA TRP A 189 -19.44 1.26 -14.09
C TRP A 189 -18.04 1.31 -14.68
N ASN A 190 -17.37 2.45 -14.53
CA ASN A 190 -15.98 2.61 -14.92
C ASN A 190 -15.10 1.66 -14.08
N SER A 191 -14.77 0.49 -14.62
CA SER A 191 -13.64 -0.26 -14.13
C SER A 191 -12.42 0.39 -14.74
N SER A 192 -11.50 0.88 -13.90
CA SER A 192 -10.14 1.20 -14.34
C SER A 192 -9.71 0.08 -15.30
N GLU A 193 -9.50 0.38 -16.57
CA GLU A 193 -8.79 -0.55 -17.43
C GLU A 193 -7.48 -0.83 -16.69
N THR A 194 -7.34 -2.04 -16.14
CA THR A 194 -6.02 -2.61 -15.99
C THR A 194 -5.52 -2.77 -17.41
N THR A 195 -5.01 -1.67 -17.99
CA THR A 195 -4.19 -1.69 -19.19
C THR A 195 -3.21 -2.82 -18.98
N LYS A 196 -3.35 -3.88 -19.79
CA LYS A 196 -2.47 -5.05 -19.79
C LYS A 196 -1.03 -4.71 -20.19
N ASP A 197 -0.68 -3.43 -20.29
CA ASP A 197 0.67 -2.92 -20.56
C ASP A 197 1.62 -2.99 -19.36
N THR A 198 1.15 -3.32 -18.16
CA THR A 198 2.04 -3.63 -17.04
C THR A 198 2.66 -5.03 -17.10
N ALA A 199 2.24 -5.92 -18.02
CA ALA A 199 2.81 -7.26 -18.12
C ALA A 199 4.24 -7.31 -18.69
N ASN A 200 4.77 -6.20 -19.21
CA ASN A 200 6.13 -6.16 -19.79
C ASN A 200 7.13 -5.23 -19.08
N ILE A 201 6.76 -4.61 -17.95
CA ILE A 201 7.69 -3.78 -17.16
C ILE A 201 8.28 -4.55 -15.95
N ASP A 202 7.74 -5.72 -15.61
CA ASP A 202 8.15 -6.49 -14.42
C ASP A 202 9.44 -7.32 -14.57
N SER A 203 10.15 -7.26 -15.70
CA SER A 203 11.39 -8.03 -15.89
C SER A 203 12.69 -7.27 -15.55
N ASN A 204 12.67 -5.95 -15.35
CA ASN A 204 13.91 -5.16 -15.20
C ASN A 204 14.00 -4.20 -13.99
N ILE A 205 13.13 -4.33 -12.99
CA ILE A 205 13.26 -3.56 -11.75
C ILE A 205 14.12 -4.36 -10.76
N PRO A 206 15.31 -3.86 -10.32
CA PRO A 206 16.04 -4.49 -9.23
C PRO A 206 15.16 -4.43 -7.98
N LYS A 207 14.88 -5.60 -7.40
CA LYS A 207 14.07 -5.79 -6.18
C LYS A 207 14.56 -4.86 -5.06
N SER A 208 13.96 -3.67 -4.97
CA SER A 208 14.13 -2.76 -3.86
C SER A 208 13.43 -3.37 -2.66
N THR A 209 14.23 -3.72 -1.66
CA THR A 209 13.78 -4.31 -0.41
C THR A 209 13.12 -3.22 0.42
N ASN A 210 11.80 -3.07 0.32
CA ASN A 210 11.01 -2.30 1.27
C ASN A 210 10.14 -3.21 2.15
N PRO A 211 9.88 -2.82 3.42
CA PRO A 211 9.30 -3.69 4.43
C PRO A 211 7.79 -3.79 4.25
N THR A 212 7.29 -5.03 4.28
CA THR A 212 5.87 -5.39 4.21
C THR A 212 5.15 -4.97 5.50
N LEU A 213 4.23 -3.99 5.38
CA LEU A 213 3.05 -3.85 6.21
C LEU A 213 1.98 -4.79 5.64
N GLY A 214 1.41 -5.64 6.49
CA GLY A 214 0.57 -6.77 6.06
C GLY A 214 -0.89 -6.41 5.88
N SER A 215 -1.51 -7.06 4.89
CA SER A 215 -2.92 -7.42 4.92
C SER A 215 -3.00 -8.94 4.79
N SER A 216 -3.49 -9.56 5.85
CA SER A 216 -3.79 -10.97 5.99
C SER A 216 -4.86 -11.41 4.99
N GLN A 217 -4.68 -12.55 4.32
CA GLN A 217 -5.78 -13.47 4.03
C GLN A 217 -5.31 -14.93 4.17
N THR A 218 -6.20 -15.65 4.82
CA THR A 218 -6.06 -16.93 5.50
C THR A 218 -6.27 -18.07 4.51
N THR A 219 -5.37 -19.06 4.52
CA THR A 219 -5.63 -20.37 3.93
C THR A 219 -6.55 -21.16 4.86
N GLU A 220 -7.75 -21.49 4.40
CA GLU A 220 -8.60 -22.52 5.00
C GLU A 220 -8.87 -23.62 3.97
N ASN A 221 -8.53 -24.84 4.37
CA ASN A 221 -8.71 -26.08 3.63
C ASN A 221 -10.16 -26.58 3.79
N THR A 222 -10.78 -27.02 2.69
CA THR A 222 -11.88 -28.00 2.68
C THR A 222 -11.32 -29.41 2.96
N PRO A 223 -12.10 -30.44 3.42
CA PRO A 223 -13.26 -30.96 2.69
C PRO A 223 -14.42 -31.54 3.56
N LEU A 224 -15.43 -32.08 2.86
CA LEU A 224 -16.51 -32.99 3.29
C LEU A 224 -17.76 -32.38 3.95
N LEU A 225 -18.86 -32.36 3.18
CA LEU A 225 -20.06 -33.15 3.49
C LEU A 225 -20.84 -33.37 2.18
N ALA A 226 -20.99 -34.65 1.85
CA ALA A 226 -21.81 -35.15 0.76
C ALA A 226 -23.30 -35.18 1.17
N GLU A 227 -24.15 -35.02 0.15
CA GLU A 227 -25.52 -35.53 -0.02
C GLU A 227 -26.60 -35.23 1.06
N ILE A 228 -27.76 -34.71 0.61
CA ILE A 228 -29.02 -35.47 0.44
C ILE A 228 -30.17 -34.50 0.06
N SER A 229 -30.91 -34.87 -1.01
CA SER A 229 -32.32 -34.53 -1.34
C SER A 229 -32.69 -33.07 -1.68
N GLN A 230 -33.58 -32.73 -2.63
CA GLN A 230 -34.52 -33.46 -3.48
C GLN A 230 -34.98 -32.54 -4.64
N THR A 231 -35.11 -33.14 -5.82
CA THR A 231 -35.99 -32.84 -6.98
C THR A 231 -37.05 -31.72 -6.89
N GLN A 232 -37.14 -30.87 -7.94
CA GLN A 232 -38.30 -30.82 -8.87
C GLN A 232 -38.04 -29.96 -10.14
N THR A 233 -38.06 -30.66 -11.29
CA THR A 233 -38.83 -30.37 -12.53
C THR A 233 -38.62 -29.07 -13.34
N THR A 234 -37.76 -29.20 -14.36
CA THR A 234 -37.84 -28.75 -15.78
C THR A 234 -38.60 -27.47 -16.19
N LEU A 235 -37.90 -26.57 -16.88
CA LEU A 235 -38.34 -25.91 -18.12
C LEU A 235 -37.11 -25.65 -19.01
N SER A 236 -37.10 -26.26 -20.20
CA SER A 236 -36.00 -26.27 -21.15
C SER A 236 -35.98 -24.98 -21.99
N VAL A 237 -34.84 -24.29 -22.02
CA VAL A 237 -34.52 -23.34 -23.10
C VAL A 237 -33.30 -23.90 -23.83
N ARG A 238 -33.57 -24.37 -25.05
CA ARG A 238 -32.58 -24.85 -26.01
C ARG A 238 -31.74 -23.67 -26.48
N SER A 239 -30.50 -23.54 -26.02
CA SER A 239 -29.50 -22.71 -26.67
C SER A 239 -28.53 -23.59 -27.43
N SER A 240 -28.59 -23.50 -28.75
CA SER A 240 -27.70 -24.19 -29.67
C SER A 240 -26.25 -23.77 -29.41
N ALA A 241 -25.40 -24.72 -29.04
CA ALA A 241 -23.97 -24.55 -28.98
C ALA A 241 -23.42 -24.36 -30.40
N THR A 242 -22.91 -23.16 -30.68
CA THR A 242 -22.01 -22.93 -31.80
C THR A 242 -20.74 -22.33 -31.24
N HIS A 243 -19.63 -23.05 -31.42
CA HIS A 243 -18.28 -22.67 -31.05
C HIS A 243 -17.94 -21.25 -31.53
N ILE A 244 -17.60 -20.36 -30.60
CA ILE A 244 -16.72 -19.21 -30.85
C ILE A 244 -15.77 -19.09 -29.66
N THR A 245 -14.48 -19.12 -29.98
CA THR A 245 -13.32 -18.87 -29.14
C THR A 245 -13.26 -17.41 -28.65
N ASP A 246 -12.60 -17.23 -27.51
CA ASP A 246 -11.93 -16.01 -27.03
C ASP A 246 -12.65 -15.09 -26.01
N GLN A 247 -11.99 -15.01 -24.85
CA GLN A 247 -12.01 -14.00 -23.78
C GLN A 247 -13.28 -13.88 -22.91
N GLU A 248 -13.21 -14.44 -21.70
CA GLU A 248 -14.07 -14.07 -20.57
C GLU A 248 -13.88 -12.57 -20.23
N HIS A 249 -14.70 -11.72 -20.85
CA HIS A 249 -15.09 -10.46 -20.22
C HIS A 249 -15.88 -10.83 -18.96
N ILE A 250 -15.35 -10.49 -17.78
CA ILE A 250 -16.16 -10.42 -16.56
C ILE A 250 -17.36 -9.52 -16.90
N ALA A 251 -18.55 -10.09 -16.95
CA ALA A 251 -19.76 -9.35 -17.29
C ALA A 251 -19.94 -8.21 -16.27
N ARG A 252 -19.65 -6.99 -16.71
CA ARG A 252 -19.73 -5.79 -15.86
C ARG A 252 -21.20 -5.51 -15.54
N PHE A 253 -21.47 -5.01 -14.33
CA PHE A 253 -22.79 -4.49 -14.03
C PHE A 253 -23.04 -3.27 -14.92
N SER A 254 -23.98 -3.41 -15.85
CA SER A 254 -24.42 -2.37 -16.76
C SER A 254 -25.92 -2.23 -16.65
N LEU A 255 -26.40 -0.99 -16.67
CA LEU A 255 -27.79 -0.70 -16.90
C LEU A 255 -27.95 -0.57 -18.41
N LYS A 256 -28.85 -1.35 -19.01
CA LYS A 256 -29.08 -1.36 -20.45
C LYS A 256 -30.47 -0.85 -20.76
N ASP A 257 -30.58 -0.11 -21.85
CA ASP A 257 -31.85 0.40 -22.38
C ASP A 257 -32.71 1.13 -21.32
N VAL A 258 -32.08 2.01 -20.55
CA VAL A 258 -32.79 2.81 -19.55
C VAL A 258 -33.50 3.98 -20.23
N ASP A 259 -34.82 3.91 -20.28
CA ASP A 259 -35.70 4.99 -20.74
C ASP A 259 -36.63 5.42 -19.60
N VAL A 260 -36.22 6.44 -18.84
CA VAL A 260 -36.93 6.93 -17.65
C VAL A 260 -36.83 8.45 -17.56
N ARG A 261 -37.97 9.11 -17.32
CA ARG A 261 -38.06 10.56 -17.13
C ARG A 261 -38.66 10.89 -15.77
N PHE A 262 -38.00 11.78 -15.05
CA PHE A 262 -38.40 12.26 -13.73
C PHE A 262 -39.02 13.67 -13.84
N PRO A 263 -40.21 13.91 -13.26
CA PRO A 263 -40.84 15.22 -13.24
C PRO A 263 -40.07 16.19 -12.34
N LEU A 264 -39.86 17.42 -12.83
CA LEU A 264 -39.31 18.51 -12.01
C LEU A 264 -40.31 18.95 -10.95
N GLY A 265 -39.85 19.19 -9.73
CA GLY A 265 -40.69 19.58 -8.58
C GLY A 265 -41.61 18.47 -8.03
N GLY A 266 -41.53 17.25 -8.58
CA GLY A 266 -42.30 16.09 -8.12
C GLY A 266 -41.46 15.10 -7.29
N LEU A 267 -42.14 14.28 -6.48
CA LEU A 267 -41.52 13.15 -5.79
C LEU A 267 -41.62 11.88 -6.65
N SER A 268 -40.47 11.31 -7.02
CA SER A 268 -40.40 10.04 -7.75
C SER A 268 -39.99 8.89 -6.83
N ILE A 269 -40.67 7.75 -6.93
CA ILE A 269 -40.37 6.54 -6.14
C ILE A 269 -39.83 5.47 -7.09
N VAL A 270 -38.61 5.00 -6.82
CA VAL A 270 -37.99 3.88 -7.55
C VAL A 270 -37.99 2.64 -6.65
N ALA A 271 -38.74 1.61 -7.03
CA ALA A 271 -38.90 0.38 -6.26
C ALA A 271 -38.45 -0.86 -7.07
N GLY A 272 -38.00 -1.91 -6.39
CA GLY A 272 -37.56 -3.16 -7.01
C GLY A 272 -36.78 -4.07 -6.05
N PRO A 273 -36.54 -5.34 -6.41
CA PRO A 273 -35.86 -6.32 -5.55
C PRO A 273 -34.39 -5.96 -5.28
N THR A 274 -33.80 -6.47 -4.20
CA THR A 274 -32.38 -6.24 -3.88
C THR A 274 -31.48 -6.65 -5.05
N GLY A 275 -30.51 -5.81 -5.43
CA GLY A 275 -29.62 -6.06 -6.58
C GLY A 275 -30.16 -5.62 -7.95
N SER A 276 -31.38 -5.07 -8.03
CA SER A 276 -31.98 -4.62 -9.30
C SER A 276 -31.38 -3.35 -9.92
N GLY A 277 -30.29 -2.79 -9.36
CA GLY A 277 -29.65 -1.59 -9.91
C GLY A 277 -30.21 -0.23 -9.46
N LYS A 278 -31.10 -0.16 -8.47
CA LYS A 278 -31.68 1.12 -7.98
C LYS A 278 -30.62 2.14 -7.57
N SER A 279 -29.64 1.72 -6.77
CA SER A 279 -28.54 2.60 -6.35
C SER A 279 -27.66 2.99 -7.53
N SER A 280 -27.40 2.04 -8.45
CA SER A 280 -26.65 2.32 -9.69
C SER A 280 -27.36 3.33 -10.57
N LEU A 281 -28.70 3.30 -10.66
CA LEU A 281 -29.49 4.28 -11.41
C LEU A 281 -29.32 5.69 -10.84
N LEU A 282 -29.25 5.83 -9.52
CA LEU A 282 -28.98 7.12 -8.87
C LEU A 282 -27.54 7.58 -9.10
N SER A 283 -26.55 6.69 -8.96
CA SER A 283 -25.15 6.99 -9.30
C SER A 283 -24.97 7.38 -10.76
N ALA A 284 -25.73 6.76 -11.69
CA ALA A 284 -25.75 7.16 -13.09
C ALA A 284 -26.29 8.59 -13.28
N LEU A 285 -27.31 8.98 -12.51
CA LEU A 285 -27.90 10.32 -12.57
C LEU A 285 -26.95 11.39 -12.01
N VAL A 286 -26.21 11.05 -10.96
CA VAL A 286 -25.17 11.91 -10.35
C VAL A 286 -23.93 12.03 -11.25
N GLY A 287 -23.74 11.08 -12.16
CA GLY A 287 -22.68 11.11 -13.15
C GLY A 287 -21.50 10.17 -12.87
N GLU A 288 -21.63 9.25 -11.90
CA GLU A 288 -20.56 8.31 -11.53
C GLU A 288 -20.42 7.11 -12.47
N MET A 289 -21.47 6.82 -13.26
CA MET A 289 -21.43 5.79 -14.31
C MET A 289 -21.17 6.40 -15.68
N THR A 290 -20.40 5.72 -16.51
CA THR A 290 -20.05 6.13 -17.88
C THR A 290 -21.22 5.85 -18.83
N LEU A 291 -21.58 6.82 -19.67
CA LEU A 291 -22.58 6.62 -20.72
C LEU A 291 -21.90 5.99 -21.94
N VAL A 292 -22.33 4.79 -22.32
CA VAL A 292 -21.82 4.06 -23.49
C VAL A 292 -22.66 4.37 -24.73
N ARG A 293 -23.98 4.44 -24.56
CA ARG A 293 -24.95 4.71 -25.63
C ARG A 293 -26.17 5.43 -25.05
N GLY A 294 -26.88 6.19 -25.89
CA GLY A 294 -28.13 6.87 -25.54
C GLY A 294 -27.92 8.33 -25.14
N ARG A 295 -28.88 8.90 -24.41
CA ARG A 295 -28.85 10.31 -23.98
C ARG A 295 -29.19 10.45 -22.50
N VAL A 296 -28.49 11.34 -21.80
CA VAL A 296 -28.84 11.79 -20.45
C VAL A 296 -29.53 13.15 -20.56
N LEU A 297 -30.68 13.29 -19.90
CA LEU A 297 -31.44 14.53 -19.80
C LEU A 297 -31.13 15.16 -18.44
N LEU A 298 -30.58 16.36 -18.45
CA LEU A 298 -30.26 17.13 -17.25
C LEU A 298 -30.92 18.51 -17.33
N PRO A 299 -31.56 18.96 -16.24
CA PRO A 299 -32.15 20.28 -16.17
C PRO A 299 -31.08 21.36 -16.07
N THR A 300 -31.32 22.52 -16.70
CA THR A 300 -30.48 23.70 -16.52
C THR A 300 -30.92 24.46 -15.31
N ILE A 301 -29.94 24.86 -14.51
CA ILE A 301 -30.15 25.82 -13.45
C ILE A 301 -30.03 27.19 -14.09
N ASP A 302 -31.14 27.73 -14.60
CA ASP A 302 -31.23 29.16 -14.87
C ASP A 302 -31.14 29.88 -13.51
N SER A 303 -30.00 30.54 -13.26
CA SER A 303 -29.74 31.37 -12.07
C SER A 303 -30.51 32.68 -12.11
#